data_AF-A0A967Z488-F1
#
_entry.id   AF-A0A967Z488-F1
#
_cell.length_a   1.000
_cell.length_b   1.000
_cell.length_c   1.000
_cell.angle_alpha   90.00
_cell.angle_beta   90.00
_cell.angle_gamma   90.00
#
_symmetry.space_group_name_H-M   'P 1'
#
loop_
_entity.id
_entity.type
_entity.pdbx_description
1 polymer ?
#
loop_
_entity_poly.entity_id
_entity_poly.type
_entity_poly.pdbx_seq_one_letter_code
_entity_poly.pdbx_strand_id
1 'polypeptide(L)'
;MEKVNLTKRDELYDKYSDKLILNSALNRATVSFQNNKNEPFYRWLKFKEGFSSNLVNHVLRHFGNREKSLQVLDPFAGSGTTLTTSIRKGHHATGIELLPVGTAAMRARLMADLVDLQRFEIHFNGLKSTSLDKLPKGTYSFPHLRITEGAFNGETEAAISKYVAFIDSIHDENVRYLFWFACLAILEDISYTSKDGQYLRWDYRSSRPLKSKYSKSKIYSFQQAIQDKLQIILNDLRKRDAGKFTENVRIIEGSCLDELSTLPSEHFDLVVTSPPYCNRYDYTRTYALELAFLGYDEEKVKKLRQRLLSSTVENKTKKDQLYAKYAQLNRQVFYDRILESFSDQKAMHEVLEILNLARREGRLNNNNIPGMVENYFFEMNIVIHELSRILSPGGRVYMVNDNVQYMGEEVPVDLILSDFAEERIKTLLLEWLFDNNLIKEPELTREAVYQQLPKSCDLVKDFRMYFGSEPDVSFYHKDELLAVIEIKGGTDAAGALERYGAATKSFQHSLEASKRCRNFYLAAVFTPELERRMNDDRLVEKAFDIIDILDEPEVRSEFFTEVFHHALRLL
;
A
#
# COMPACT_ATOMS: atom_id res chain seq x y z
N MET A 1 34.05 -19.79 -8.42
CA MET A 1 32.78 -19.06 -8.52
C MET A 1 31.69 -20.11 -8.60
N GLU A 2 31.01 -20.39 -7.49
CA GLU A 2 29.77 -21.17 -7.55
C GLU A 2 28.77 -20.40 -8.42
N LYS A 3 28.21 -21.07 -9.43
CA LYS A 3 27.07 -20.54 -10.16
C LYS A 3 25.91 -20.52 -9.18
N VAL A 4 25.52 -19.33 -8.71
CA VAL A 4 24.24 -19.18 -8.02
C VAL A 4 23.17 -19.68 -9.00
N ASN A 5 22.37 -20.66 -8.58
CA ASN A 5 21.30 -21.18 -9.41
C ASN A 5 20.13 -20.19 -9.33
N LEU A 6 20.17 -19.19 -10.21
CA LEU A 6 19.25 -18.05 -10.25
C LEU A 6 17.97 -18.46 -11.00
N THR A 7 17.06 -19.15 -10.31
CA THR A 7 15.80 -19.62 -10.91
C THR A 7 14.57 -19.24 -10.09
N LYS A 8 14.71 -18.62 -8.91
CA LYS A 8 13.59 -18.39 -7.99
C LYS A 8 12.67 -17.26 -8.44
N ARG A 9 13.23 -16.22 -9.05
CA ARG A 9 12.42 -15.21 -9.75
C ARG A 9 11.68 -15.79 -10.94
N ASP A 10 12.34 -16.63 -11.75
CA ASP A 10 11.71 -17.26 -12.91
C ASP A 10 10.58 -18.21 -12.47
N GLU A 11 10.81 -19.05 -11.44
CA GLU A 11 9.78 -19.88 -10.80
C GLU A 11 8.58 -19.03 -10.33
N LEU A 12 8.83 -17.83 -9.80
CA LEU A 12 7.78 -16.92 -9.36
C LEU A 12 7.06 -16.24 -10.54
N TYR A 13 7.77 -15.88 -11.60
CA TYR A 13 7.19 -15.37 -12.83
C TYR A 13 6.29 -16.40 -13.49
N ASP A 14 6.80 -17.62 -13.63
CA ASP A 14 6.05 -18.75 -14.17
C ASP A 14 4.78 -18.92 -13.35
N LYS A 15 4.87 -18.99 -12.01
CA LYS A 15 3.75 -19.10 -11.06
C LYS A 15 2.59 -18.11 -11.32
N TYR A 16 2.88 -16.87 -11.74
CA TYR A 16 1.87 -15.81 -11.92
C TYR A 16 1.59 -15.43 -13.38
N SER A 17 2.25 -16.08 -14.33
CA SER A 17 2.33 -15.64 -15.73
C SER A 17 0.97 -15.44 -16.43
N ASP A 18 -0.07 -16.20 -16.07
CA ASP A 18 -1.40 -16.08 -16.68
C ASP A 18 -2.34 -15.08 -15.98
N LYS A 19 -1.99 -14.61 -14.78
CA LYS A 19 -2.66 -13.47 -14.12
C LYS A 19 -2.02 -12.15 -14.49
N LEU A 20 -0.84 -12.19 -15.13
CA LEU A 20 -0.23 -11.03 -15.78
C LEU A 20 -1.01 -10.67 -17.05
N ILE A 21 -2.16 -10.04 -16.86
CA ILE A 21 -3.06 -9.64 -17.93
C ILE A 21 -2.79 -8.19 -18.29
N LEU A 22 -2.48 -7.94 -19.56
CA LEU A 22 -2.43 -6.58 -20.09
C LEU A 22 -3.85 -5.98 -20.13
N ASN A 23 -4.16 -5.13 -19.15
CA ASN A 23 -5.42 -4.41 -19.12
C ASN A 23 -5.32 -3.07 -19.87
N SER A 24 -5.85 -3.03 -21.10
CA SER A 24 -5.82 -1.82 -21.95
C SER A 24 -6.61 -0.63 -21.37
N ALA A 25 -7.54 -0.86 -20.44
CA ALA A 25 -8.25 0.20 -19.74
C ALA A 25 -7.38 0.89 -18.67
N LEU A 26 -6.29 0.24 -18.23
CA LEU A 26 -5.35 0.73 -17.24
C LEU A 26 -4.07 1.22 -17.92
N ASN A 27 -4.06 2.48 -18.34
CA ASN A 27 -2.91 3.10 -18.99
C ASN A 27 -2.16 4.05 -18.05
N ARG A 28 -0.99 4.54 -18.48
CA ARG A 28 -0.15 5.46 -17.68
C ARG A 28 -0.92 6.68 -17.16
N ALA A 29 -1.90 7.19 -17.90
CA ALA A 29 -2.68 8.33 -17.48
C ALA A 29 -3.67 8.01 -16.34
N THR A 30 -4.13 6.75 -16.24
CA THR A 30 -5.04 6.30 -15.18
C THR A 30 -4.30 5.83 -13.93
N VAL A 31 -3.19 5.12 -14.08
CA VAL A 31 -2.39 4.59 -12.96
C VAL A 31 -1.39 5.60 -12.37
N SER A 32 -1.31 6.81 -12.94
CA SER A 32 -0.54 7.93 -12.38
C SER A 32 -1.40 9.19 -12.27
N PHE A 33 -0.84 10.25 -11.67
CA PHE A 33 -1.58 11.48 -11.38
C PHE A 33 -1.89 12.33 -12.63
N GLN A 34 -1.52 11.88 -13.84
CA GLN A 34 -1.60 12.69 -15.07
C GLN A 34 -3.01 13.20 -15.36
N ASN A 35 -4.03 12.35 -15.29
CA ASN A 35 -5.42 12.79 -15.51
C ASN A 35 -5.88 13.79 -14.44
N ASN A 36 -5.46 13.59 -13.18
CA ASN A 36 -5.87 14.44 -12.07
C ASN A 36 -5.24 15.86 -12.09
N LYS A 37 -4.19 16.09 -12.90
CA LYS A 37 -3.50 17.40 -12.95
C LYS A 37 -4.41 18.57 -13.35
N ASN A 38 -5.45 18.30 -14.12
CA ASN A 38 -6.38 19.33 -14.62
C ASN A 38 -7.76 19.25 -13.96
N GLU A 39 -8.02 18.20 -13.18
CA GLU A 39 -9.29 17.99 -12.49
C GLU A 39 -9.47 19.01 -11.35
N PRO A 40 -10.66 19.61 -11.20
CA PRO A 40 -10.97 20.49 -10.07
C PRO A 40 -10.59 19.84 -8.73
N PHE A 41 -10.11 20.66 -7.78
CA PHE A 41 -9.63 20.25 -6.45
C PHE A 41 -8.33 19.41 -6.43
N TYR A 42 -8.11 18.53 -7.41
CA TYR A 42 -6.86 17.77 -7.54
C TYR A 42 -5.70 18.65 -8.02
N ARG A 43 -6.00 19.59 -8.94
CA ARG A 43 -5.03 20.53 -9.52
C ARG A 43 -4.50 21.60 -8.55
N TRP A 44 -4.99 21.63 -7.31
CA TRP A 44 -4.58 22.67 -6.36
C TRP A 44 -3.12 22.49 -5.94
N LEU A 45 -2.66 21.25 -5.75
CA LEU A 45 -1.28 20.91 -5.42
C LEU A 45 -0.66 20.03 -6.50
N LYS A 46 0.56 20.36 -6.91
CA LYS A 46 1.38 19.52 -7.78
C LYS A 46 1.96 18.35 -6.97
N PHE A 47 1.18 17.29 -6.84
CA PHE A 47 1.54 16.02 -6.19
C PHE A 47 1.70 14.95 -7.27
N LYS A 48 2.91 14.41 -7.50
CA LYS A 48 3.14 13.51 -8.65
C LYS A 48 2.86 12.04 -8.30
N GLU A 49 2.97 11.70 -7.02
CA GLU A 49 3.06 10.35 -6.50
C GLU A 49 1.68 9.82 -6.08
N GLY A 50 0.75 9.76 -7.02
CA GLY A 50 -0.58 9.17 -6.83
C GLY A 50 -1.18 8.71 -8.15
N PHE A 51 -2.27 7.94 -8.08
CA PHE A 51 -3.07 7.54 -9.24
C PHE A 51 -4.27 8.48 -9.47
N SER A 52 -4.95 8.29 -10.60
CA SER A 52 -6.09 9.10 -11.00
C SER A 52 -7.41 8.66 -10.35
N SER A 53 -8.39 9.56 -10.27
CA SER A 53 -9.77 9.22 -9.85
C SER A 53 -10.43 8.22 -10.81
N ASN A 54 -10.01 8.19 -12.08
CA ASN A 54 -10.49 7.22 -13.07
C ASN A 54 -10.14 5.78 -12.69
N LEU A 55 -8.97 5.54 -12.07
CA LEU A 55 -8.62 4.22 -11.57
C LEU A 55 -9.58 3.80 -10.45
N VAL A 56 -9.83 4.68 -9.47
CA VAL A 56 -10.75 4.37 -8.36
C VAL A 56 -12.16 4.10 -8.88
N ASN A 57 -12.65 4.90 -9.84
CA ASN A 57 -13.94 4.65 -10.50
C ASN A 57 -13.97 3.35 -11.30
N HIS A 58 -12.85 2.92 -11.89
CA HIS A 58 -12.74 1.62 -12.56
C HIS A 58 -12.83 0.49 -11.53
N VAL A 59 -12.06 0.58 -10.45
CA VAL A 59 -12.06 -0.41 -9.36
C VAL A 59 -13.44 -0.53 -8.71
N LEU A 60 -14.08 0.58 -8.34
CA LEU A 60 -15.43 0.57 -7.74
C LEU A 60 -16.47 -0.10 -8.66
N ARG A 61 -16.40 0.14 -9.97
CA ARG A 61 -17.29 -0.52 -10.93
C ARG A 61 -17.00 -2.02 -11.03
N HIS A 62 -15.73 -2.40 -11.01
CA HIS A 62 -15.31 -3.80 -11.12
C HIS A 62 -15.58 -4.60 -9.84
N PHE A 63 -15.54 -3.95 -8.67
CA PHE A 63 -15.93 -4.56 -7.40
C PHE A 63 -17.42 -4.96 -7.38
N GLY A 64 -18.25 -4.30 -8.18
CA GLY A 64 -19.67 -4.60 -8.36
C GLY A 64 -20.60 -3.75 -7.51
N ASN A 65 -21.89 -3.75 -7.87
CA ASN A 65 -22.91 -3.04 -7.11
C ASN A 65 -23.28 -3.83 -5.86
N ARG A 66 -23.12 -3.22 -4.68
CA ARG A 66 -23.71 -3.69 -3.43
C ARG A 66 -24.89 -2.81 -3.03
N GLU A 67 -25.87 -3.37 -2.33
CA GLU A 67 -26.99 -2.61 -1.77
C GLU A 67 -26.54 -1.61 -0.67
N LYS A 68 -25.37 -1.84 -0.06
CA LYS A 68 -24.82 -1.03 1.04
C LYS A 68 -23.60 -0.23 0.59
N SER A 69 -23.36 0.90 1.26
CA SER A 69 -22.13 1.69 1.10
C SER A 69 -20.91 0.87 1.55
N LEU A 70 -19.82 0.95 0.78
CA LEU A 70 -18.57 0.27 1.09
C LEU A 70 -17.79 1.01 2.18
N GLN A 71 -17.04 0.25 2.98
CA GLN A 71 -15.94 0.75 3.80
C GLN A 71 -14.63 0.66 2.99
N VAL A 72 -14.18 1.79 2.45
CA VAL A 72 -12.97 1.86 1.62
C VAL A 72 -11.76 2.33 2.44
N LEU A 73 -10.60 1.70 2.24
CA LEU A 73 -9.34 2.08 2.87
C LEU A 73 -8.26 2.44 1.83
N ASP A 74 -7.48 3.46 2.14
CA ASP A 74 -6.20 3.74 1.49
C ASP A 74 -5.10 3.90 2.57
N PRO A 75 -4.25 2.88 2.82
CA PRO A 75 -3.19 2.96 3.82
C PRO A 75 -2.01 3.86 3.40
N PHE A 76 -2.01 4.36 2.16
CA PHE A 76 -0.99 5.26 1.61
C PHE A 76 -1.70 6.43 0.90
N ALA A 77 -2.57 7.12 1.63
CA ALA A 77 -3.61 7.98 1.05
C ALA A 77 -3.09 9.13 0.19
N GLY A 78 -1.85 9.58 0.39
CA GLY A 78 -1.21 10.65 -0.37
C GLY A 78 -2.04 11.93 -0.35
N SER A 79 -2.50 12.37 -1.53
CA SER A 79 -3.40 13.52 -1.65
C SER A 79 -4.90 13.18 -1.57
N GLY A 80 -5.24 11.93 -1.24
CA GLY A 80 -6.60 11.45 -0.97
C GLY A 80 -7.44 11.13 -2.20
N THR A 81 -6.85 10.63 -3.29
CA THR A 81 -7.61 10.28 -4.51
C THR A 81 -8.66 9.20 -4.25
N THR A 82 -8.30 8.12 -3.56
CA THR A 82 -9.25 7.07 -3.15
C THR A 82 -10.36 7.65 -2.30
N LEU A 83 -10.02 8.40 -1.25
CA LEU A 83 -10.99 8.96 -0.31
C LEU A 83 -12.01 9.82 -1.03
N THR A 84 -11.52 10.83 -1.76
CA THR A 84 -12.38 11.80 -2.45
C THR A 84 -13.22 11.17 -3.56
N THR A 85 -12.74 10.13 -4.23
CA THR A 85 -13.53 9.46 -5.27
C THR A 85 -14.60 8.56 -4.65
N SER A 86 -14.26 7.78 -3.63
CA SER A 86 -15.18 6.85 -2.96
C SER A 86 -16.35 7.57 -2.28
N ILE A 87 -16.10 8.66 -1.55
CA ILE A 87 -17.17 9.41 -0.89
C ILE A 87 -18.11 10.12 -1.87
N ARG A 88 -17.60 10.56 -3.04
CA ARG A 88 -18.44 11.10 -4.13
C ARG A 88 -19.35 10.04 -4.76
N LYS A 89 -19.09 8.76 -4.51
CA LYS A 89 -19.94 7.63 -4.88
C LYS A 89 -20.85 7.13 -3.75
N GLY A 90 -20.87 7.84 -2.61
CA GLY A 90 -21.70 7.48 -1.46
C GLY A 90 -21.11 6.38 -0.57
N HIS A 91 -19.81 6.13 -0.66
CA HIS A 91 -19.10 5.18 0.22
C HIS A 91 -18.45 5.89 1.40
N HIS A 92 -18.01 5.12 2.39
CA HIS A 92 -17.16 5.59 3.47
C HIS A 92 -15.70 5.37 3.10
N ALA A 93 -14.82 6.30 3.48
CA ALA A 93 -13.40 6.18 3.16
C ALA A 93 -12.52 6.55 4.36
N THR A 94 -11.59 5.66 4.69
CA THR A 94 -10.50 5.90 5.63
C THR A 94 -9.18 6.02 4.88
N GLY A 95 -8.36 7.01 5.21
CA GLY A 95 -7.02 7.19 4.65
C GLY A 95 -5.97 7.31 5.74
N ILE A 96 -4.85 6.64 5.57
CA ILE A 96 -3.66 6.79 6.42
C ILE A 96 -2.60 7.53 5.61
N GLU A 97 -2.09 8.65 6.12
CA GLU A 97 -1.02 9.40 5.46
C GLU A 97 -0.02 9.94 6.48
N LEU A 98 1.27 9.72 6.21
CA LEU A 98 2.35 10.14 7.10
C LEU A 98 2.94 11.49 6.68
N LEU A 99 3.03 11.77 5.38
CA LEU A 99 3.59 12.99 4.83
C LEU A 99 2.61 14.16 5.05
N PRO A 100 2.99 15.17 5.85
CA PRO A 100 2.12 16.30 6.18
C PRO A 100 1.57 17.06 4.98
N VAL A 101 2.30 17.04 3.86
CA VAL A 101 1.91 17.69 2.61
C VAL A 101 0.69 17.01 1.98
N GLY A 102 0.62 15.67 2.01
CA GLY A 102 -0.53 14.91 1.53
C GLY A 102 -1.76 15.17 2.38
N THR A 103 -1.58 15.11 3.71
CA THR A 103 -2.61 15.47 4.68
C THR A 103 -3.13 16.90 4.48
N ALA A 104 -2.24 17.87 4.25
CA ALA A 104 -2.64 19.25 3.99
C ALA A 104 -3.52 19.36 2.74
N ALA A 105 -3.21 18.61 1.68
CA ALA A 105 -4.03 18.55 0.48
C ALA A 105 -5.40 17.93 0.72
N MET A 106 -5.47 16.82 1.48
CA MET A 106 -6.75 16.20 1.84
C MET A 106 -7.61 17.14 2.68
N ARG A 107 -7.03 17.74 3.73
CA ARG A 107 -7.71 18.73 4.59
C ARG A 107 -8.20 19.92 3.78
N ALA A 108 -7.42 20.45 2.84
CA ALA A 108 -7.87 21.56 1.99
C ALA A 108 -9.15 21.22 1.20
N ARG A 109 -9.26 19.99 0.70
CA ARG A 109 -10.47 19.54 -0.02
C ARG A 109 -11.68 19.44 0.91
N LEU A 110 -11.49 19.06 2.17
CA LEU A 110 -12.53 19.04 3.20
C LEU A 110 -12.95 20.46 3.62
N MET A 111 -12.00 21.36 3.85
CA MET A 111 -12.31 22.76 4.18
C MET A 111 -13.07 23.44 3.06
N ALA A 112 -12.82 23.03 1.82
CA ALA A 112 -13.55 23.51 0.67
C ALA A 112 -15.03 23.03 0.61
N ASP A 113 -15.48 22.08 1.44
CA ASP A 113 -16.92 21.79 1.64
C ASP A 113 -17.57 22.74 2.63
N LEU A 114 -16.78 23.23 3.59
CA LEU A 114 -17.25 23.99 4.74
C LEU A 114 -17.07 25.50 4.53
N VAL A 115 -16.32 25.91 3.50
CA VAL A 115 -15.97 27.31 3.26
C VAL A 115 -17.18 28.10 2.78
N ASP A 116 -17.37 29.28 3.37
CA ASP A 116 -18.28 30.29 2.85
C ASP A 116 -17.65 30.93 1.60
N LEU A 117 -18.25 30.66 0.44
CA LEU A 117 -17.79 31.16 -0.85
C LEU A 117 -17.76 32.70 -0.91
N GLN A 118 -18.75 33.38 -0.32
CA GLN A 118 -18.81 34.84 -0.34
C GLN A 118 -17.67 35.44 0.49
N ARG A 119 -17.38 34.86 1.66
CA ARG A 119 -16.25 35.30 2.49
C ARG A 119 -14.91 35.06 1.79
N PHE A 120 -14.74 33.91 1.15
CA PHE A 120 -13.54 33.63 0.34
C PHE A 120 -13.37 34.71 -0.75
N GLU A 121 -14.43 35.02 -1.48
CA GLU A 121 -14.41 36.05 -2.53
C GLU A 121 -14.08 37.45 -2.00
N ILE A 122 -14.65 37.85 -0.85
CA ILE A 122 -14.36 39.14 -0.21
C ILE A 122 -12.86 39.27 0.10
N HIS A 123 -12.28 38.27 0.79
CA HIS A 123 -10.86 38.30 1.13
C HIS A 123 -9.97 38.27 -0.12
N PHE A 124 -10.35 37.49 -1.14
CA PHE A 124 -9.58 37.40 -2.37
C PHE A 124 -9.61 38.70 -3.17
N ASN A 125 -10.77 39.34 -3.28
CA ASN A 125 -10.91 40.64 -3.93
C ASN A 125 -10.15 41.72 -3.17
N GLY A 126 -10.17 41.72 -1.83
CA GLY A 126 -9.37 42.61 -1.00
C GLY A 126 -7.86 42.45 -1.22
N LEU A 127 -7.38 41.21 -1.39
CA LEU A 127 -6.00 40.91 -1.75
C LEU A 127 -5.65 41.41 -3.17
N LYS A 128 -6.57 41.30 -4.14
CA LYS A 128 -6.33 41.82 -5.50
C LYS A 128 -6.26 43.34 -5.55
N SER A 129 -7.10 44.03 -4.77
CA SER A 129 -7.13 45.50 -4.73
C SER A 129 -5.98 46.12 -3.94
N THR A 130 -5.23 45.32 -3.18
CA THR A 130 -4.12 45.79 -2.33
C THR A 130 -2.80 45.29 -2.89
N SER A 131 -1.83 46.20 -3.13
CA SER A 131 -0.47 45.75 -3.45
C SER A 131 0.11 45.01 -2.24
N LEU A 132 0.75 43.86 -2.47
CA LEU A 132 1.44 43.11 -1.41
C LEU A 132 2.48 43.97 -0.69
N ASP A 133 3.06 44.97 -1.35
CA ASP A 133 4.02 45.87 -0.72
C ASP A 133 3.42 46.69 0.42
N LYS A 134 2.12 46.97 0.35
CA LYS A 134 1.36 47.73 1.35
C LYS A 134 0.87 46.87 2.52
N LEU A 135 0.95 45.55 2.43
CA LEU A 135 0.60 44.67 3.54
C LEU A 135 1.59 44.85 4.69
N PRO A 136 1.13 44.77 5.94
CA PRO A 136 2.00 44.88 7.10
C PRO A 136 3.04 43.75 7.09
N LYS A 137 4.27 44.09 7.50
CA LYS A 137 5.30 43.08 7.71
C LYS A 137 4.95 42.30 8.99
N GLY A 138 4.79 40.98 8.86
CA GLY A 138 4.59 40.09 9.99
C GLY A 138 5.90 39.72 10.70
N THR A 139 5.78 38.91 11.74
CA THR A 139 6.91 38.29 12.44
C THR A 139 7.38 36.99 11.79
N TYR A 140 6.59 36.44 10.86
CA TYR A 140 6.93 35.21 10.15
C TYR A 140 8.18 35.40 9.29
N SER A 141 9.12 34.47 9.42
CA SER A 141 10.23 34.27 8.50
C SER A 141 10.12 32.87 7.92
N PHE A 142 10.34 32.71 6.62
CA PHE A 142 10.33 31.38 6.02
C PHE A 142 11.42 30.52 6.66
N PRO A 143 11.09 29.37 7.28
CA PRO A 143 12.10 28.48 7.82
C PRO A 143 12.80 27.75 6.66
N HIS A 144 14.11 27.57 6.75
CA HIS A 144 14.86 26.83 5.74
C HIS A 144 15.44 25.54 6.33
N LEU A 145 15.31 24.47 5.56
CA LEU A 145 16.21 23.32 5.64
C LEU A 145 17.48 23.64 4.83
N ARG A 146 18.60 23.01 5.17
CA ARG A 146 19.89 23.15 4.45
C ARG A 146 19.74 22.86 2.95
N ILE A 147 18.87 21.91 2.61
CA ILE A 147 18.59 21.54 1.22
C ILE A 147 17.69 22.54 0.49
N THR A 148 17.06 23.49 1.19
CA THR A 148 16.20 24.57 0.65
C THR A 148 16.76 25.97 0.88
N GLU A 149 17.93 26.10 1.49
CA GLU A 149 18.60 27.38 1.69
C GLU A 149 18.93 28.04 0.35
N GLY A 150 18.53 29.31 0.19
CA GLY A 150 18.66 30.05 -1.06
C GLY A 150 17.62 29.68 -2.14
N ALA A 151 16.56 28.95 -1.79
CA ALA A 151 15.50 28.60 -2.74
C ALA A 151 14.68 29.81 -3.22
N PHE A 152 14.70 30.91 -2.46
CA PHE A 152 14.01 32.15 -2.76
C PHE A 152 14.99 33.32 -2.75
N ASN A 153 14.63 34.42 -3.40
CA ASN A 153 15.30 35.71 -3.19
C ASN A 153 14.63 36.47 -2.03
N GLY A 154 15.30 37.52 -1.53
CA GLY A 154 14.80 38.31 -0.40
C GLY A 154 13.45 38.99 -0.67
N GLU A 155 13.17 39.36 -1.92
CA GLU A 155 11.86 39.92 -2.32
C GLU A 155 10.74 38.89 -2.16
N THR A 156 10.97 37.64 -2.58
CA THR A 156 9.99 36.55 -2.47
C THR A 156 9.77 36.16 -1.01
N GLU A 157 10.82 36.07 -0.19
CA GLU A 157 10.67 35.78 1.24
C GLU A 157 9.92 36.89 1.99
N ALA A 158 10.22 38.16 1.67
CA ALA A 158 9.48 39.29 2.22
C ALA A 158 8.00 39.25 1.81
N ALA A 159 7.70 38.87 0.56
CA ALA A 159 6.33 38.72 0.08
C ALA A 159 5.59 37.57 0.79
N ILE A 160 6.23 36.41 0.99
CA ILE A 160 5.67 35.29 1.77
C ILE A 160 5.35 35.76 3.19
N SER A 161 6.30 36.46 3.86
CA SER A 161 6.11 36.97 5.22
C SER A 161 4.91 37.91 5.35
N LYS A 162 4.76 38.87 4.44
CA LYS A 162 3.60 39.78 4.39
C LYS A 162 2.29 39.03 4.11
N TYR A 163 2.32 38.03 3.23
CA TYR A 163 1.14 37.23 2.93
C TYR A 163 0.70 36.36 4.10
N VAL A 164 1.64 35.75 4.83
CA VAL A 164 1.32 35.00 6.06
C VAL A 164 0.69 35.92 7.10
N ALA A 165 1.21 37.14 7.28
CA ALA A 165 0.60 38.13 8.16
C ALA A 165 -0.85 38.50 7.74
N PHE A 166 -1.10 38.58 6.43
CA PHE A 166 -2.45 38.76 5.90
C PHE A 166 -3.35 37.55 6.18
N ILE A 167 -2.87 36.33 5.97
CA ILE A 167 -3.61 35.10 6.31
C ILE A 167 -4.01 35.09 7.80
N ASP A 168 -3.09 35.49 8.69
CA ASP A 168 -3.33 35.52 10.13
C ASP A 168 -4.45 36.49 10.54
N SER A 169 -4.75 37.50 9.70
CA SER A 169 -5.87 38.42 9.90
C SER A 169 -7.24 37.86 9.48
N ILE A 170 -7.27 36.73 8.77
CA ILE A 170 -8.51 36.07 8.34
C ILE A 170 -9.05 35.23 9.51
N HIS A 171 -10.17 35.66 10.11
CA HIS A 171 -10.79 34.95 11.23
C HIS A 171 -11.53 33.67 10.83
N ASP A 172 -12.05 33.60 9.60
CA ASP A 172 -12.74 32.40 9.10
C ASP A 172 -11.73 31.28 8.84
N GLU A 173 -11.81 30.19 9.62
CA GLU A 173 -10.78 29.15 9.61
C GLU A 173 -10.70 28.41 8.27
N ASN A 174 -11.83 28.19 7.61
CA ASN A 174 -11.89 27.49 6.32
C ASN A 174 -11.26 28.35 5.22
N VAL A 175 -11.61 29.64 5.18
CA VAL A 175 -10.99 30.60 4.25
C VAL A 175 -9.50 30.72 4.53
N ARG A 176 -9.11 30.91 5.79
CA ARG A 176 -7.70 31.02 6.23
C ARG A 176 -6.90 29.79 5.79
N TYR A 177 -7.44 28.59 6.00
CA TYR A 177 -6.76 27.35 5.63
C TYR A 177 -6.56 27.23 4.11
N LEU A 178 -7.56 27.57 3.30
CA LEU A 178 -7.44 27.53 1.84
C LEU A 178 -6.43 28.57 1.31
N PHE A 179 -6.37 29.76 1.92
CA PHE A 179 -5.38 30.78 1.58
C PHE A 179 -3.95 30.37 1.97
N TRP A 180 -3.80 29.75 3.14
CA TRP A 180 -2.55 29.15 3.58
C TRP A 180 -2.11 28.00 2.66
N PHE A 181 -3.04 27.12 2.28
CA PHE A 181 -2.77 26.00 1.39
C PHE A 181 -2.39 26.48 -0.02
N ALA A 182 -2.99 27.57 -0.49
CA ALA A 182 -2.59 28.22 -1.74
C ALA A 182 -1.12 28.66 -1.70
N CYS A 183 -0.63 29.17 -0.56
CA CYS A 183 0.79 29.50 -0.37
C CYS A 183 1.67 28.27 -0.46
N LEU A 184 1.33 27.21 0.27
CA LEU A 184 2.05 25.93 0.26
C LEU A 184 2.14 25.36 -1.17
N ALA A 185 1.05 25.44 -1.93
CA ALA A 185 0.96 24.88 -3.27
C ALA A 185 1.81 25.61 -4.35
N ILE A 186 2.19 26.86 -4.12
CA ILE A 186 2.96 27.66 -5.09
C ILE A 186 4.45 27.73 -4.78
N LEU A 187 4.92 27.14 -3.67
CA LEU A 187 6.31 27.27 -3.23
C LEU A 187 7.31 26.83 -4.31
N GLU A 188 7.02 25.74 -5.03
CA GLU A 188 7.85 25.34 -6.17
C GLU A 188 7.80 26.41 -7.28
N ASP A 189 6.65 26.99 -7.61
CA ASP A 189 6.49 27.91 -8.75
C ASP A 189 7.28 29.22 -8.60
N ILE A 190 7.45 29.68 -7.36
CA ILE A 190 8.15 30.92 -7.01
C ILE A 190 9.61 30.68 -6.57
N SER A 191 10.05 29.42 -6.46
CA SER A 191 11.42 29.08 -6.07
C SER A 191 12.36 28.91 -7.27
N TYR A 192 13.66 28.98 -6.97
CA TYR A 192 14.75 28.50 -7.83
C TYR A 192 14.89 26.97 -7.84
N THR A 193 13.90 26.22 -7.35
CA THR A 193 13.92 24.77 -7.33
C THR A 193 12.80 24.18 -8.19
N SER A 194 12.97 22.93 -8.56
CA SER A 194 11.93 22.13 -9.21
C SER A 194 12.03 20.68 -8.74
N LYS A 195 10.88 20.02 -8.61
CA LYS A 195 10.81 18.60 -8.24
C LYS A 195 11.22 17.77 -9.45
N ASP A 196 12.40 17.17 -9.44
CA ASP A 196 12.95 16.39 -10.54
C ASP A 196 13.51 15.05 -10.05
N GLY A 197 12.76 13.97 -10.30
CA GLY A 197 13.08 12.65 -9.76
C GLY A 197 13.23 12.69 -8.24
N GLN A 198 14.32 12.12 -7.73
CA GLN A 198 14.60 11.90 -6.30
C GLN A 198 15.10 13.16 -5.56
N TYR A 199 15.25 14.30 -6.24
CA TYR A 199 15.89 15.49 -5.67
C TYR A 199 15.22 16.81 -6.12
N LEU A 200 15.53 17.89 -5.38
CA LEU A 200 15.29 19.25 -5.84
C LEU A 200 16.38 19.64 -6.83
N ARG A 201 15.98 19.92 -8.06
CA ARG A 201 16.88 20.46 -9.09
C ARG A 201 16.88 21.97 -9.04
N TRP A 202 18.09 22.53 -8.99
CA TRP A 202 18.35 23.96 -8.79
C TRP A 202 18.52 24.72 -10.10
N ASP A 203 17.83 25.85 -10.20
CA ASP A 203 17.92 26.79 -11.31
C ASP A 203 19.18 27.66 -11.22
N TYR A 204 19.80 27.94 -12.36
CA TYR A 204 21.02 28.76 -12.47
C TYR A 204 20.88 30.19 -11.93
N ARG A 205 19.65 30.72 -11.81
CA ARG A 205 19.37 32.03 -11.21
C ARG A 205 19.51 32.04 -9.69
N SER A 206 19.63 30.87 -9.05
CA SER A 206 19.97 30.79 -7.62
C SER A 206 21.40 31.27 -7.34
N SER A 207 21.67 31.67 -6.11
CA SER A 207 23.01 32.01 -5.63
C SER A 207 23.89 30.79 -5.33
N ARG A 208 23.39 29.56 -5.56
CA ARG A 208 24.11 28.33 -5.20
C ARG A 208 25.16 27.98 -6.27
N PRO A 209 26.31 27.40 -5.88
CA PRO A 209 27.28 26.87 -6.83
C PRO A 209 26.72 25.61 -7.49
N LEU A 210 26.42 25.67 -8.79
CA LEU A 210 25.81 24.55 -9.54
C LEU A 210 26.81 23.86 -10.47
N LYS A 211 26.73 22.52 -10.53
CA LYS A 211 27.53 21.70 -11.45
C LYS A 211 27.03 21.77 -12.90
N SER A 212 25.76 22.09 -13.13
CA SER A 212 25.16 22.20 -14.45
C SER A 212 24.20 23.38 -14.52
N LYS A 213 24.12 24.02 -15.71
CA LYS A 213 23.21 25.15 -15.96
C LYS A 213 21.82 24.62 -16.31
N TYR A 214 21.03 24.31 -15.28
CA TYR A 214 19.60 24.06 -15.45
C TYR A 214 18.82 25.37 -15.41
N SER A 215 17.90 25.54 -16.37
CA SER A 215 16.96 26.66 -16.39
C SER A 215 15.54 26.12 -16.41
N LYS A 216 14.78 26.49 -15.38
CA LYS A 216 13.34 26.35 -15.30
C LYS A 216 12.69 27.36 -16.24
N SER A 217 11.69 26.92 -16.98
CA SER A 217 11.01 27.75 -17.99
C SER A 217 10.51 29.08 -17.45
N LYS A 218 9.93 29.09 -16.24
CA LYS A 218 9.43 30.29 -15.58
C LYS A 218 9.56 30.19 -14.06
N ILE A 219 9.89 31.32 -13.44
CA ILE A 219 9.79 31.56 -12.00
C ILE A 219 8.85 32.76 -11.87
N TYR A 220 7.75 32.56 -11.17
CA TYR A 220 6.71 33.58 -11.03
C TYR A 220 7.04 34.52 -9.87
N SER A 221 6.58 35.77 -9.94
CA SER A 221 6.53 36.60 -8.73
C SER A 221 5.52 36.00 -7.76
N PHE A 222 5.75 36.18 -6.45
CA PHE A 222 4.84 35.71 -5.42
C PHE A 222 3.41 36.20 -5.66
N GLN A 223 3.24 37.49 -5.97
CA GLN A 223 1.93 38.10 -6.21
C GLN A 223 1.17 37.43 -7.36
N GLN A 224 1.86 37.17 -8.49
CA GLN A 224 1.24 36.52 -9.63
C GLN A 224 0.82 35.10 -9.27
N ALA A 225 1.74 34.31 -8.70
CA ALA A 225 1.48 32.91 -8.40
C ALA A 225 0.34 32.72 -7.39
N ILE A 226 0.30 33.54 -6.32
CA ILE A 226 -0.73 33.42 -5.29
C ILE A 226 -2.11 33.84 -5.81
N GLN A 227 -2.19 34.91 -6.61
CA GLN A 227 -3.44 35.36 -7.20
C GLN A 227 -3.97 34.34 -8.21
N ASP A 228 -3.11 33.79 -9.06
CA ASP A 228 -3.48 32.74 -10.02
C ASP A 228 -3.98 31.48 -9.28
N LYS A 229 -3.29 31.06 -8.22
CA LYS A 229 -3.68 29.88 -7.42
C LYS A 229 -5.01 30.09 -6.71
N LEU A 230 -5.23 31.23 -6.06
CA LEU A 230 -6.49 31.55 -5.40
C LEU A 230 -7.64 31.67 -6.41
N GLN A 231 -7.39 32.17 -7.62
CA GLN A 231 -8.39 32.20 -8.69
C GLN A 231 -8.76 30.78 -9.14
N ILE A 232 -7.79 29.87 -9.26
CA ILE A 232 -8.05 28.45 -9.56
C ILE A 232 -8.92 27.83 -8.46
N ILE A 233 -8.56 28.03 -7.19
CA ILE A 233 -9.33 27.54 -6.04
C ILE A 233 -10.76 28.08 -6.09
N LEU A 234 -10.94 29.39 -6.26
CA LEU A 234 -12.26 30.02 -6.35
C LEU A 234 -13.10 29.44 -7.49
N ASN A 235 -12.50 29.26 -8.66
CA ASN A 235 -13.19 28.69 -9.82
C ASN A 235 -13.63 27.25 -9.57
N ASP A 236 -12.86 26.47 -8.81
CA ASP A 236 -13.21 25.10 -8.44
C ASP A 236 -14.28 25.07 -7.34
N LEU A 237 -14.22 25.96 -6.35
CA LEU A 237 -15.25 26.11 -5.33
C LEU A 237 -16.62 26.41 -5.94
N ARG A 238 -16.68 27.27 -6.98
CA ARG A 238 -17.91 27.58 -7.72
C ARG A 238 -18.51 26.40 -8.49
N LYS A 239 -17.71 25.37 -8.79
CA LYS A 239 -18.14 24.15 -9.49
C LYS A 239 -18.48 23.01 -8.53
N ARG A 240 -18.45 23.25 -7.22
CA ARG A 240 -18.68 22.20 -6.24
C ARG A 240 -20.17 21.87 -6.20
N ASP A 241 -20.51 20.62 -6.48
CA ASP A 241 -21.84 20.09 -6.20
C ASP A 241 -22.03 20.00 -4.68
N ALA A 242 -23.26 20.19 -4.19
CA ALA A 242 -23.63 20.30 -2.77
C ALA A 242 -23.41 19.02 -1.91
N GLY A 243 -22.61 18.05 -2.37
CA GLY A 243 -22.26 16.86 -1.62
C GLY A 243 -21.27 17.17 -0.50
N LYS A 244 -21.56 16.73 0.72
CA LYS A 244 -20.68 16.91 1.88
C LYS A 244 -19.64 15.78 1.95
N PHE A 245 -18.37 16.07 1.72
CA PHE A 245 -17.31 15.07 1.81
C PHE A 245 -17.01 14.68 3.27
N THR A 246 -17.39 15.53 4.23
CA THR A 246 -16.95 15.46 5.62
C THR A 246 -17.61 14.37 6.45
N GLU A 247 -18.81 13.92 6.09
CA GLU A 247 -19.57 12.98 6.93
C GLU A 247 -19.08 11.52 6.79
N ASN A 248 -18.45 11.18 5.66
CA ASN A 248 -18.09 9.80 5.31
C ASN A 248 -16.57 9.59 5.14
N VAL A 249 -15.75 10.48 5.68
CA VAL A 249 -14.28 10.42 5.53
C VAL A 249 -13.56 10.45 6.87
N ARG A 250 -12.55 9.59 7.01
CA ARG A 250 -11.63 9.58 8.16
C ARG A 250 -10.20 9.69 7.66
N ILE A 251 -9.45 10.66 8.17
CA ILE A 251 -8.02 10.81 7.88
C ILE A 251 -7.23 10.49 9.15
N ILE A 252 -6.27 9.58 9.06
CA ILE A 252 -5.36 9.18 10.12
C ILE A 252 -3.96 9.66 9.73
N GLU A 253 -3.38 10.53 10.55
CA GLU A 253 -2.02 11.04 10.35
C GLU A 253 -0.99 10.16 11.04
N GLY A 254 -0.38 9.26 10.29
CA GLY A 254 0.54 8.27 10.85
C GLY A 254 1.16 7.38 9.78
N SER A 255 2.12 6.55 10.20
CA SER A 255 2.69 5.54 9.32
C SER A 255 1.70 4.37 9.21
N CYS A 256 1.48 3.81 8.02
CA CYS A 256 0.66 2.60 7.89
C CYS A 256 1.18 1.45 8.79
N LEU A 257 2.50 1.38 9.00
CA LEU A 257 3.15 0.41 9.89
C LEU A 257 2.75 0.59 11.35
N ASP A 258 2.35 1.81 11.74
CA ASP A 258 1.88 2.17 13.07
C ASP A 258 0.35 1.97 13.18
N GLU A 259 -0.39 2.46 12.20
CA GLU A 259 -1.84 2.64 12.33
C GLU A 259 -2.65 1.39 11.97
N LEU A 260 -2.21 0.59 11.00
CA LEU A 260 -2.98 -0.57 10.51
C LEU A 260 -3.33 -1.57 11.64
N SER A 261 -2.39 -1.85 12.53
CA SER A 261 -2.59 -2.77 13.64
C SER A 261 -3.62 -2.30 14.67
N THR A 262 -3.96 -1.00 14.67
CA THR A 262 -4.98 -0.39 15.55
C THR A 262 -6.39 -0.47 14.97
N LEU A 263 -6.52 -0.75 13.67
CA LEU A 263 -7.82 -0.84 13.00
C LEU A 263 -8.53 -2.16 13.35
N PRO A 264 -9.87 -2.14 13.43
CA PRO A 264 -10.66 -3.35 13.70
C PRO A 264 -10.48 -4.39 12.59
N SER A 265 -10.52 -5.66 12.96
CA SER A 265 -10.53 -6.78 12.02
C SER A 265 -11.84 -6.80 11.23
N GLU A 266 -11.81 -7.38 10.02
CA GLU A 266 -13.00 -7.61 9.18
C GLU A 266 -13.92 -6.40 8.97
N HIS A 267 -13.35 -5.20 8.84
CA HIS A 267 -14.10 -3.95 8.78
C HIS A 267 -14.18 -3.32 7.38
N PHE A 268 -13.17 -3.51 6.54
CA PHE A 268 -13.08 -2.85 5.24
C PHE A 268 -13.49 -3.80 4.11
N ASP A 269 -14.34 -3.32 3.21
CA ASP A 269 -14.75 -4.07 2.01
C ASP A 269 -13.72 -3.96 0.88
N LEU A 270 -13.04 -2.80 0.79
CA LEU A 270 -12.22 -2.48 -0.36
C LEU A 270 -10.99 -1.67 0.05
N VAL A 271 -9.81 -2.08 -0.42
CA VAL A 271 -8.57 -1.29 -0.31
C VAL A 271 -8.18 -0.84 -1.72
N VAL A 272 -7.98 0.46 -1.93
CA VAL A 272 -7.44 1.00 -3.20
C VAL A 272 -6.27 1.90 -2.89
N THR A 273 -5.06 1.48 -3.28
CA THR A 273 -3.83 2.04 -2.72
C THR A 273 -2.65 2.02 -3.68
N SER A 274 -1.62 2.79 -3.36
CA SER A 274 -0.32 2.77 -4.03
C SER A 274 0.78 3.01 -2.99
N PRO A 275 1.49 1.97 -2.52
CA PRO A 275 2.61 2.17 -1.60
C PRO A 275 3.72 3.03 -2.24
N PRO A 276 4.56 3.72 -1.45
CA PRO A 276 5.84 4.23 -1.93
C PRO A 276 6.62 3.09 -2.59
N TYR A 277 7.04 3.25 -3.85
CA TYR A 277 7.72 2.16 -4.57
C TYR A 277 9.14 1.94 -4.05
N CYS A 278 9.65 0.73 -4.23
CA CYS A 278 11.01 0.35 -3.83
C CYS A 278 12.07 0.93 -4.78
N ASN A 279 12.04 2.24 -5.07
CA ASN A 279 12.78 2.90 -6.18
C ASN A 279 13.70 4.06 -5.72
N ARG A 280 14.01 4.16 -4.43
CA ARG A 280 14.86 5.18 -3.80
C ARG A 280 14.25 6.59 -3.75
N TYR A 281 12.95 6.74 -3.98
CA TYR A 281 12.30 8.04 -3.91
C TYR A 281 12.23 8.56 -2.48
N ASP A 282 12.84 9.72 -2.22
CA ASP A 282 12.79 10.37 -0.91
C ASP A 282 11.81 11.54 -0.92
N TYR A 283 10.58 11.24 -0.51
CA TYR A 283 9.49 12.23 -0.37
C TYR A 283 9.88 13.41 0.51
N THR A 284 10.72 13.20 1.54
CA THR A 284 11.14 14.29 2.43
C THR A 284 12.10 15.27 1.77
N ARG A 285 12.81 14.84 0.71
CA ARG A 285 13.65 15.72 -0.11
C ARG A 285 12.84 16.42 -1.20
N THR A 286 11.96 15.69 -1.87
CA THR A 286 11.08 16.25 -2.92
C THR A 286 10.18 17.36 -2.39
N TYR A 287 9.64 17.17 -1.19
CA TYR A 287 8.71 18.11 -0.57
C TYR A 287 9.36 18.98 0.51
N ALA A 288 10.69 19.19 0.42
CA ALA A 288 11.43 19.90 1.46
C ALA A 288 10.98 21.36 1.64
N LEU A 289 10.57 22.05 0.57
CA LEU A 289 10.05 23.42 0.67
C LEU A 289 8.73 23.45 1.43
N GLU A 290 7.82 22.54 1.10
CA GLU A 290 6.54 22.42 1.77
C GLU A 290 6.72 22.00 3.22
N LEU A 291 7.56 21.00 3.51
CA LEU A 291 7.87 20.58 4.87
C LEU A 291 8.45 21.73 5.71
N ALA A 292 9.38 22.51 5.14
CA ALA A 292 9.90 23.69 5.80
C ALA A 292 8.76 24.68 6.11
N PHE A 293 7.93 25.04 5.14
CA PHE A 293 6.77 25.92 5.34
C PHE A 293 5.80 25.40 6.42
N LEU A 294 5.66 24.07 6.56
CA LEU A 294 4.88 23.40 7.61
C LEU A 294 5.57 23.40 9.00
N GLY A 295 6.73 24.04 9.15
CA GLY A 295 7.46 24.14 10.41
C GLY A 295 8.30 22.90 10.75
N TYR A 296 8.66 22.09 9.75
CA TYR A 296 9.59 20.98 9.93
C TYR A 296 11.03 21.47 9.87
N ASP A 297 11.77 21.25 10.95
CA ASP A 297 13.22 21.41 11.02
C ASP A 297 13.94 20.13 10.58
N GLU A 298 15.28 20.17 10.53
CA GLU A 298 16.12 19.04 10.12
C GLU A 298 15.87 17.76 10.92
N GLU A 299 15.67 17.88 12.24
CA GLU A 299 15.44 16.73 13.11
C GLU A 299 14.06 16.12 12.89
N LYS A 300 13.02 16.96 12.73
CA LYS A 300 11.67 16.50 12.37
C LYS A 300 11.67 15.83 11.00
N VAL A 301 12.34 16.40 10.00
CA VAL A 301 12.48 15.79 8.66
C VAL A 301 13.20 14.44 8.75
N LYS A 302 14.29 14.35 9.51
CA LYS A 302 15.03 13.11 9.71
C LYS A 302 14.18 12.04 10.39
N LYS A 303 13.42 12.39 11.43
CA LYS A 303 12.48 11.48 12.10
C LYS A 303 11.35 11.05 11.16
N LEU A 304 10.76 11.98 10.42
CA LEU A 304 9.72 11.71 9.43
C LEU A 304 10.23 10.71 8.37
N ARG A 305 11.43 10.94 7.83
CA ARG A 305 12.06 10.03 6.86
C ARG A 305 12.17 8.61 7.40
N GLN A 306 12.57 8.45 8.66
CA GLN A 306 12.69 7.12 9.28
C GLN A 306 11.34 6.47 9.60
N ARG A 307 10.23 7.21 9.66
CA ARG A 307 8.89 6.65 9.86
C ARG A 307 8.21 6.20 8.56
N LEU A 308 8.64 6.73 7.41
CA LEU A 308 8.17 6.29 6.10
C LEU A 308 8.55 4.82 5.84
N LEU A 309 7.76 4.16 5.00
CA LEU A 309 8.11 2.86 4.42
C LEU A 309 9.53 2.92 3.83
N SER A 310 10.32 1.86 4.00
CA SER A 310 11.75 1.76 3.64
C SER A 310 12.00 1.74 2.12
N SER A 311 11.57 2.82 1.46
CA SER A 311 11.63 3.05 0.01
C SER A 311 12.83 3.90 -0.40
N THR A 312 13.65 4.38 0.55
CA THR A 312 14.90 5.11 0.30
C THR A 312 16.11 4.49 1.01
N VAL A 313 17.29 4.66 0.40
CA VAL A 313 18.60 4.17 0.89
C VAL A 313 19.06 4.79 2.22
N GLU A 314 18.34 5.80 2.69
CA GLU A 314 18.56 6.45 3.98
C GLU A 314 17.78 5.79 5.13
N ASN A 315 16.80 4.92 4.81
CA ASN A 315 16.00 4.24 5.81
C ASN A 315 16.83 3.19 6.55
N LYS A 316 16.67 3.16 7.87
CA LYS A 316 17.20 2.10 8.73
C LYS A 316 16.13 1.02 8.93
N THR A 317 16.59 -0.17 9.30
CA THR A 317 15.70 -1.26 9.70
C THR A 317 14.78 -0.83 10.84
N LYS A 318 13.52 -1.27 10.76
CA LYS A 318 12.49 -1.06 11.77
C LYS A 318 12.13 -2.35 12.51
N LYS A 319 12.82 -3.46 12.25
CA LYS A 319 12.51 -4.81 12.76
C LYS A 319 12.33 -4.80 14.29
N ASP A 320 13.28 -4.29 15.05
CA ASP A 320 13.19 -4.29 16.52
C ASP A 320 12.02 -3.43 17.06
N GLN A 321 11.78 -2.28 16.42
CA GLN A 321 10.69 -1.37 16.80
C GLN A 321 9.32 -2.02 16.52
N LEU A 322 9.20 -2.68 15.37
CA LEU A 322 7.98 -3.38 14.97
C LEU A 322 7.77 -4.60 15.87
N TYR A 323 8.80 -5.40 16.15
CA TYR A 323 8.72 -6.50 17.12
C TYR A 323 8.22 -6.02 18.49
N ALA A 324 8.86 -4.97 19.04
CA ALA A 324 8.46 -4.42 20.33
C ALA A 324 7.00 -3.93 20.33
N LYS A 325 6.56 -3.31 19.24
CA LYS A 325 5.17 -2.88 19.07
C LYS A 325 4.21 -4.06 19.05
N TYR A 326 4.45 -5.07 18.22
CA TYR A 326 3.59 -6.25 18.16
C TYR A 326 3.61 -7.02 19.48
N ALA A 327 4.73 -7.00 20.21
CA ALA A 327 4.80 -7.55 21.56
C ALA A 327 3.92 -6.78 22.56
N GLN A 328 3.91 -5.45 22.52
CA GLN A 328 3.02 -4.62 23.35
C GLN A 328 1.53 -4.83 23.03
N LEU A 329 1.21 -5.16 21.78
CA LEU A 329 -0.14 -5.52 21.36
C LEU A 329 -0.54 -6.94 21.75
N ASN A 330 0.35 -7.71 22.40
CA ASN A 330 0.19 -9.15 22.65
C ASN A 330 -0.04 -9.95 21.36
N ARG A 331 0.65 -9.54 20.28
CA ARG A 331 0.58 -10.11 18.94
C ARG A 331 1.94 -10.64 18.47
N GLN A 332 2.77 -11.16 19.39
CA GLN A 332 4.08 -11.73 19.06
C GLN A 332 3.96 -12.82 18.00
N VAL A 333 2.96 -13.70 18.13
CA VAL A 333 2.78 -14.80 17.19
C VAL A 333 2.36 -14.32 15.79
N PHE A 334 1.59 -13.24 15.72
CA PHE A 334 1.24 -12.62 14.44
C PHE A 334 2.50 -12.16 13.72
N TYR A 335 3.40 -11.55 14.50
CA TYR A 335 4.69 -11.07 14.01
C TYR A 335 5.63 -12.23 13.64
N ASP A 336 5.66 -13.33 14.41
CA ASP A 336 6.47 -14.50 14.10
C ASP A 336 6.07 -15.14 12.75
N ARG A 337 4.77 -15.17 12.41
CA ARG A 337 4.31 -15.62 11.09
C ARG A 337 4.76 -14.71 9.96
N ILE A 338 4.75 -13.39 10.18
CA ILE A 338 5.31 -12.45 9.21
C ILE A 338 6.80 -12.73 9.02
N LEU A 339 7.53 -13.08 10.07
CA LEU A 339 8.94 -13.46 9.96
C LEU A 339 9.14 -14.79 9.20
N GLU A 340 8.30 -15.79 9.42
CA GLU A 340 8.33 -17.07 8.72
C GLU A 340 8.05 -16.87 7.22
N SER A 341 6.93 -16.24 6.87
CA SER A 341 6.58 -15.88 5.49
C SER A 341 7.68 -15.04 4.81
N PHE A 342 8.28 -14.08 5.53
CA PHE A 342 9.40 -13.30 5.02
C PHE A 342 10.64 -14.16 4.73
N SER A 343 10.93 -15.13 5.60
CA SER A 343 12.11 -16.01 5.48
C SER A 343 11.95 -17.07 4.39
N ASP A 344 10.71 -17.47 4.11
CA ASP A 344 10.40 -18.47 3.08
C ASP A 344 10.36 -17.88 1.66
N GLN A 345 10.46 -16.56 1.52
CA GLN A 345 10.36 -15.89 0.23
C GLN A 345 11.65 -16.01 -0.61
N LYS A 346 11.72 -17.10 -1.36
CA LYS A 346 12.87 -17.51 -2.18
C LYS A 346 13.28 -16.47 -3.24
N ALA A 347 12.33 -15.86 -3.95
CA ALA A 347 12.64 -14.92 -5.03
C ALA A 347 13.25 -13.61 -4.50
N MET A 348 12.75 -13.11 -3.36
CA MET A 348 13.34 -11.98 -2.67
C MET A 348 14.76 -12.30 -2.20
N HIS A 349 14.97 -13.48 -1.59
CA HIS A 349 16.30 -13.89 -1.13
C HIS A 349 17.30 -14.03 -2.28
N GLU A 350 16.89 -14.53 -3.44
CA GLU A 350 17.70 -14.51 -4.67
C GLU A 350 18.11 -13.08 -5.05
N VAL A 351 17.15 -12.15 -5.14
CA VAL A 351 17.43 -10.73 -5.42
C VAL A 351 18.45 -10.17 -4.43
N LEU A 352 18.25 -10.41 -3.13
CA LEU A 352 19.15 -9.91 -2.09
C LEU A 352 20.55 -10.52 -2.22
N GLU A 353 20.69 -11.80 -2.59
CA GLU A 353 21.98 -12.43 -2.83
C GLU A 353 22.73 -11.76 -3.98
N ILE A 354 22.06 -11.53 -5.11
CA ILE A 354 22.64 -10.85 -6.28
C ILE A 354 23.07 -9.42 -5.93
N LEU A 355 22.20 -8.67 -5.25
CA LEU A 355 22.50 -7.29 -4.86
C LEU A 355 23.64 -7.22 -3.85
N ASN A 356 23.72 -8.16 -2.91
CA ASN A 356 24.84 -8.23 -1.96
C ASN A 356 26.15 -8.66 -2.65
N LEU A 357 26.11 -9.52 -3.65
CA LEU A 357 27.27 -9.82 -4.48
C LEU A 357 27.74 -8.56 -5.24
N ALA A 358 26.80 -7.85 -5.89
CA ALA A 358 27.10 -6.59 -6.57
C ALA A 358 27.67 -5.52 -5.63
N ARG A 359 27.21 -5.48 -4.37
CA ARG A 359 27.78 -4.63 -3.31
C ARG A 359 29.22 -4.99 -3.02
N ARG A 360 29.53 -6.28 -2.80
CA ARG A 360 30.89 -6.76 -2.50
C ARG A 360 31.87 -6.47 -3.64
N GLU A 361 31.37 -6.55 -4.88
CA GLU A 361 32.15 -6.28 -6.09
C GLU A 361 32.22 -4.78 -6.46
N GLY A 362 31.63 -3.89 -5.67
CA GLY A 362 31.66 -2.44 -5.92
C GLY A 362 30.86 -1.99 -7.15
N ARG A 363 29.92 -2.83 -7.62
CA ARG A 363 29.10 -2.55 -8.82
C ARG A 363 27.89 -1.66 -8.53
N LEU A 364 27.43 -1.57 -7.28
CA LEU A 364 26.27 -0.74 -6.93
C LEU A 364 26.61 0.76 -6.91
N ASN A 365 25.71 1.59 -7.43
CA ASN A 365 25.81 3.04 -7.28
C ASN A 365 25.54 3.53 -5.84
N ASN A 366 24.96 2.68 -4.99
CA ASN A 366 24.77 2.94 -3.57
C ASN A 366 24.74 1.62 -2.78
N ASN A 367 25.62 1.48 -1.78
CA ASN A 367 25.78 0.25 -1.01
C ASN A 367 24.62 -0.08 -0.05
N ASN A 368 23.69 0.85 0.17
CA ASN A 368 22.53 0.63 1.02
C ASN A 368 21.33 0.03 0.28
N ILE A 369 21.41 -0.14 -1.05
CA ILE A 369 20.32 -0.72 -1.85
C ILE A 369 19.84 -2.09 -1.33
N PRO A 370 20.72 -3.08 -1.03
CA PRO A 370 20.25 -4.37 -0.53
C PRO A 370 19.45 -4.25 0.77
N GLY A 371 19.92 -3.43 1.71
CA GLY A 371 19.22 -3.22 2.98
C GLY A 371 17.89 -2.48 2.82
N MET A 372 17.78 -1.54 1.87
CA MET A 372 16.51 -0.90 1.54
C MET A 372 15.51 -1.91 0.96
N VAL A 373 15.93 -2.75 0.00
CA VAL A 373 15.07 -3.78 -0.61
C VAL A 373 14.59 -4.78 0.45
N GLU A 374 15.48 -5.27 1.31
CA GLU A 374 15.14 -6.19 2.40
C GLU A 374 14.10 -5.56 3.34
N ASN A 375 14.35 -4.33 3.81
CA ASN A 375 13.45 -3.65 4.72
C ASN A 375 12.11 -3.29 4.06
N TYR A 376 12.11 -2.97 2.76
CA TYR A 376 10.88 -2.70 2.01
C TYR A 376 9.96 -3.92 2.01
N PHE A 377 10.48 -5.09 1.61
CA PHE A 377 9.67 -6.32 1.58
C PHE A 377 9.27 -6.78 2.97
N PHE A 378 10.14 -6.60 3.96
CA PHE A 378 9.80 -6.90 5.35
C PHE A 378 8.60 -6.05 5.83
N GLU A 379 8.66 -4.75 5.58
CA GLU A 379 7.60 -3.82 5.98
C GLU A 379 6.31 -4.03 5.17
N MET A 380 6.41 -4.32 3.87
CA MET A 380 5.24 -4.64 3.05
C MET A 380 4.62 -6.00 3.41
N ASN A 381 5.40 -6.97 3.87
CA ASN A 381 4.85 -8.23 4.36
C ASN A 381 3.95 -7.99 5.59
N ILE A 382 4.37 -7.13 6.51
CA ILE A 382 3.53 -6.68 7.64
C ILE A 382 2.24 -6.01 7.12
N VAL A 383 2.37 -5.11 6.14
CA VAL A 383 1.20 -4.41 5.57
C VAL A 383 0.22 -5.41 4.98
N ILE A 384 0.67 -6.39 4.20
CA ILE A 384 -0.20 -7.40 3.58
C ILE A 384 -0.92 -8.24 4.63
N HIS A 385 -0.22 -8.68 5.67
CA HIS A 385 -0.83 -9.45 6.76
C HIS A 385 -1.88 -8.62 7.53
N GLU A 386 -1.60 -7.34 7.78
CA GLU A 386 -2.58 -6.44 8.40
C GLU A 386 -3.77 -6.14 7.47
N LEU A 387 -3.55 -5.98 6.16
CA LEU A 387 -4.63 -5.84 5.18
C LEU A 387 -5.55 -7.07 5.18
N SER A 388 -4.98 -8.28 5.20
CA SER A 388 -5.72 -9.53 5.33
C SER A 388 -6.60 -9.56 6.58
N ARG A 389 -6.09 -9.09 7.73
CA ARG A 389 -6.83 -9.06 9.00
C ARG A 389 -8.01 -8.08 8.99
N ILE A 390 -7.83 -6.90 8.40
CA ILE A 390 -8.84 -5.83 8.47
C ILE A 390 -9.90 -5.91 7.36
N LEU A 391 -9.68 -6.73 6.34
CA LEU A 391 -10.65 -6.94 5.26
C LEU A 391 -11.80 -7.84 5.73
N SER A 392 -13.03 -7.42 5.44
CA SER A 392 -14.21 -8.25 5.62
C SER A 392 -14.18 -9.45 4.64
N PRO A 393 -14.93 -10.53 4.90
CA PRO A 393 -15.07 -11.63 3.94
C PRO A 393 -15.53 -11.15 2.54
N GLY A 394 -14.84 -11.61 1.49
CA GLY A 394 -15.03 -11.15 0.11
C GLY A 394 -14.51 -9.73 -0.17
N GLY A 395 -13.81 -9.13 0.79
CA GLY A 395 -13.13 -7.85 0.61
C GLY A 395 -11.91 -7.99 -0.30
N ARG A 396 -11.59 -6.94 -1.06
CA ARG A 396 -10.53 -6.99 -2.09
C ARG A 396 -9.51 -5.86 -1.94
N VAL A 397 -8.27 -6.14 -2.33
CA VAL A 397 -7.18 -5.15 -2.44
C VAL A 397 -6.88 -4.88 -3.89
N TYR A 398 -6.89 -3.60 -4.27
CA TYR A 398 -6.36 -3.10 -5.53
C TYR A 398 -5.14 -2.23 -5.22
N MET A 399 -3.96 -2.79 -5.47
CA MET A 399 -2.68 -2.14 -5.20
C MET A 399 -1.99 -1.77 -6.51
N VAL A 400 -1.69 -0.49 -6.70
CA VAL A 400 -0.83 -0.02 -7.80
C VAL A 400 0.61 -0.10 -7.31
N ASN A 401 1.43 -0.87 -8.00
CA ASN A 401 2.86 -0.99 -7.70
C ASN A 401 3.71 -0.85 -8.97
N ASP A 402 5.02 -0.80 -8.81
CA ASP A 402 5.98 -0.72 -9.91
C ASP A 402 7.15 -1.67 -9.66
N ASN A 403 7.47 -2.48 -10.66
CA ASN A 403 8.68 -3.29 -10.64
C ASN A 403 9.89 -2.40 -10.86
N VAL A 404 10.99 -2.71 -10.17
CA VAL A 404 12.17 -1.85 -10.16
C VAL A 404 13.38 -2.62 -10.62
N GLN A 405 14.36 -1.90 -11.14
CA GLN A 405 15.61 -2.49 -11.60
C GLN A 405 16.80 -1.84 -10.91
N TYR A 406 17.72 -2.67 -10.42
CA TYR A 406 19.00 -2.26 -9.85
C TYR A 406 20.13 -2.95 -10.59
N MET A 407 20.99 -2.18 -11.27
CA MET A 407 22.12 -2.73 -12.04
C MET A 407 21.71 -3.72 -13.14
N GLY A 408 20.54 -3.55 -13.74
CA GLY A 408 20.00 -4.51 -14.71
C GLY A 408 19.22 -5.66 -14.08
N GLU A 409 19.32 -5.85 -12.76
CA GLU A 409 18.57 -6.88 -12.05
C GLU A 409 17.17 -6.38 -11.71
N GLU A 410 16.17 -7.07 -12.24
CA GLU A 410 14.78 -6.82 -11.90
C GLU A 410 14.46 -7.32 -10.50
N VAL A 411 13.69 -6.51 -9.78
CA VAL A 411 13.04 -6.86 -8.52
C VAL A 411 11.55 -6.96 -8.82
N PRO A 412 10.98 -8.18 -8.90
CA PRO A 412 9.56 -8.39 -9.21
C PRO A 412 8.71 -8.10 -7.98
N VAL A 413 8.46 -6.81 -7.72
CA VAL A 413 7.81 -6.36 -6.49
C VAL A 413 6.37 -6.87 -6.44
N ASP A 414 5.62 -6.74 -7.52
CA ASP A 414 4.25 -7.22 -7.65
C ASP A 414 4.11 -8.71 -7.32
N LEU A 415 4.99 -9.56 -7.86
CA LEU A 415 4.93 -11.01 -7.66
C LEU A 415 5.30 -11.40 -6.22
N ILE A 416 6.36 -10.80 -5.67
CA ILE A 416 6.78 -11.08 -4.29
C ILE A 416 5.66 -10.68 -3.31
N LEU A 417 5.00 -9.54 -3.53
CA LEU A 417 3.87 -9.13 -2.70
C LEU A 417 2.63 -10.02 -2.90
N SER A 418 2.41 -10.53 -4.11
CA SER A 418 1.30 -11.48 -4.38
C SER A 418 1.53 -12.80 -3.64
N ASP A 419 2.76 -13.28 -3.59
CA ASP A 419 3.14 -14.51 -2.89
C ASP A 419 2.95 -14.39 -1.38
N PHE A 420 3.31 -13.24 -0.78
CA PHE A 420 2.98 -12.97 0.62
C PHE A 420 1.47 -13.00 0.90
N ALA A 421 0.62 -12.66 -0.08
CA ALA A 421 -0.83 -12.63 0.11
C ALA A 421 -1.49 -14.03 0.11
N GLU A 422 -0.86 -15.04 -0.51
CA GLU A 422 -1.42 -16.41 -0.59
C GLU A 422 -1.50 -17.13 0.77
N GLU A 423 -0.72 -16.72 1.76
CA GLU A 423 -0.79 -17.23 3.14
C GLU A 423 -2.19 -17.07 3.80
N ARG A 424 -3.09 -16.26 3.23
CA ARG A 424 -4.49 -16.12 3.67
C ARG A 424 -5.26 -17.45 3.73
N ILE A 425 -5.02 -18.38 2.79
CA ILE A 425 -5.80 -19.63 2.69
C ILE A 425 -5.62 -20.52 3.91
N LYS A 426 -4.40 -20.61 4.44
CA LYS A 426 -4.12 -21.36 5.67
C LYS A 426 -4.93 -20.81 6.85
N THR A 427 -5.10 -19.48 6.91
CA THR A 427 -5.88 -18.80 7.96
C THR A 427 -7.39 -19.12 7.86
N LEU A 428 -7.96 -19.26 6.66
CA LEU A 428 -9.39 -19.60 6.49
C LEU A 428 -9.78 -20.96 7.05
N LEU A 429 -8.90 -21.96 6.93
CA LEU A 429 -9.14 -23.31 7.47
C LEU A 429 -9.40 -23.29 8.98
N LEU A 430 -8.66 -22.47 9.72
CA LEU A 430 -8.85 -22.31 11.16
C LEU A 430 -10.11 -21.54 11.52
N GLU A 431 -10.43 -20.47 10.78
CA GLU A 431 -11.66 -19.71 11.00
C GLU A 431 -12.89 -20.62 10.93
N TRP A 432 -12.92 -21.51 9.95
CA TRP A 432 -14.02 -22.45 9.80
C TRP A 432 -14.09 -23.49 10.93
N LEU A 433 -12.94 -24.03 11.36
CA LEU A 433 -12.87 -24.95 12.49
C LEU A 433 -13.39 -24.31 13.78
N PHE A 434 -13.10 -23.02 13.97
CA PHE A 434 -13.62 -22.23 15.08
C PHE A 434 -15.14 -22.03 14.97
N ASP A 435 -15.64 -21.55 13.83
CA ASP A 435 -17.06 -21.27 13.62
C ASP A 435 -17.95 -22.52 13.80
N ASN A 436 -17.38 -23.73 13.67
CA ASN A 436 -18.05 -25.01 13.87
C ASN A 436 -17.76 -25.70 15.22
N ASN A 437 -17.06 -25.05 16.15
CA ASN A 437 -16.68 -25.60 17.47
C ASN A 437 -15.92 -26.94 17.38
N LEU A 438 -15.06 -27.10 16.37
CA LEU A 438 -14.33 -28.35 16.13
C LEU A 438 -12.96 -28.40 16.78
N ILE A 439 -12.53 -27.30 17.40
CA ILE A 439 -11.24 -27.16 18.09
C ILE A 439 -11.38 -27.59 19.54
N LYS A 440 -10.57 -28.57 19.97
CA LYS A 440 -10.47 -29.06 21.35
C LYS A 440 -9.32 -28.40 22.10
N GLU A 441 -8.11 -28.38 21.51
CA GLU A 441 -6.95 -27.68 22.07
C GLU A 441 -6.01 -27.16 20.95
N PRO A 442 -5.36 -26.00 21.11
CA PRO A 442 -5.66 -24.99 22.12
C PRO A 442 -7.05 -24.37 21.88
N GLU A 443 -7.69 -23.88 22.94
CA GLU A 443 -8.93 -23.09 22.79
C GLU A 443 -8.59 -21.80 22.01
N LEU A 444 -9.04 -21.72 20.77
CA LEU A 444 -8.72 -20.63 19.84
C LEU A 444 -9.92 -19.69 19.70
N THR A 445 -9.69 -18.38 19.66
CA THR A 445 -10.72 -17.38 19.28
C THR A 445 -10.52 -16.93 17.83
N ARG A 446 -11.53 -16.30 17.21
CA ARG A 446 -11.40 -15.70 15.87
C ARG A 446 -10.25 -14.69 15.81
N GLU A 447 -10.10 -13.84 16.83
CA GLU A 447 -8.93 -12.98 16.97
C GLU A 447 -7.62 -13.77 17.14
N ALA A 448 -7.63 -14.92 17.80
CA ALA A 448 -6.44 -15.78 17.94
C ALA A 448 -6.04 -16.42 16.60
N VAL A 449 -6.98 -16.80 15.73
CA VAL A 449 -6.67 -17.33 14.39
C VAL A 449 -5.98 -16.27 13.52
N TYR A 450 -6.51 -15.04 13.54
CA TYR A 450 -5.85 -13.92 12.88
C TYR A 450 -4.52 -13.55 13.51
N GLN A 451 -4.21 -13.98 14.74
CA GLN A 451 -2.93 -13.77 15.42
C GLN A 451 -1.96 -14.96 15.32
N GLN A 452 -2.45 -16.19 15.15
CA GLN A 452 -1.67 -17.42 15.15
C GLN A 452 -2.35 -18.52 14.34
N LEU A 453 -1.60 -19.16 13.44
CA LEU A 453 -1.91 -20.52 12.99
C LEU A 453 -1.17 -21.46 13.95
N PRO A 454 -1.85 -22.36 14.69
CA PRO A 454 -1.14 -23.26 15.59
C PRO A 454 -0.37 -24.27 14.73
N LYS A 455 0.83 -24.69 15.12
CA LYS A 455 1.55 -25.76 14.39
C LYS A 455 0.70 -27.03 14.26
N SER A 456 -0.09 -27.29 15.29
CA SER A 456 -1.12 -28.30 15.29
C SER A 456 -2.28 -27.90 16.19
N CYS A 457 -3.46 -28.41 15.90
CA CYS A 457 -4.64 -28.23 16.72
C CYS A 457 -5.28 -29.61 16.97
N ASP A 458 -5.50 -29.94 18.23
CA ASP A 458 -6.37 -31.04 18.62
C ASP A 458 -7.81 -30.63 18.33
N LEU A 459 -8.49 -31.47 17.57
CA LEU A 459 -9.87 -31.32 17.19
C LEU A 459 -10.76 -32.26 18.01
N VAL A 460 -12.07 -32.07 17.92
CA VAL A 460 -13.04 -33.00 18.50
C VAL A 460 -12.89 -34.42 17.94
N LYS A 461 -13.44 -35.41 18.64
CA LYS A 461 -13.38 -36.84 18.27
C LYS A 461 -11.95 -37.40 18.12
N ASP A 462 -10.98 -36.88 18.89
CA ASP A 462 -9.57 -37.31 18.91
C ASP A 462 -8.83 -37.15 17.57
N PHE A 463 -9.23 -36.14 16.80
CA PHE A 463 -8.51 -35.72 15.61
C PHE A 463 -7.42 -34.71 15.97
N ARG A 464 -6.39 -34.64 15.12
CA ARG A 464 -5.33 -33.64 15.21
C ARG A 464 -5.02 -33.10 13.82
N MET A 465 -5.08 -31.78 13.66
CA MET A 465 -4.67 -31.09 12.45
C MET A 465 -3.25 -30.53 12.62
N TYR A 466 -2.43 -30.55 11.57
CA TYR A 466 -1.12 -29.92 11.52
C TYR A 466 -1.01 -28.98 10.33
N PHE A 467 -0.35 -27.83 10.51
CA PHE A 467 0.14 -27.01 9.41
C PHE A 467 1.62 -27.32 9.18
N GLY A 468 1.99 -27.51 7.92
CA GLY A 468 3.34 -27.91 7.52
C GLY A 468 3.78 -27.22 6.24
N SER A 469 5.00 -27.54 5.82
CA SER A 469 5.54 -27.11 4.53
C SER A 469 5.22 -28.09 3.39
N GLU A 470 5.06 -29.38 3.70
CA GLU A 470 4.69 -30.43 2.74
C GLU A 470 4.23 -31.69 3.52
N PRO A 471 2.92 -32.00 3.59
CA PRO A 471 1.79 -31.22 3.06
C PRO A 471 1.54 -29.91 3.81
N ASP A 472 0.89 -28.96 3.13
CA ASP A 472 0.50 -27.67 3.72
C ASP A 472 -0.39 -27.86 4.96
N VAL A 473 -1.32 -28.82 4.90
CA VAL A 473 -2.17 -29.21 6.03
C VAL A 473 -2.35 -30.73 6.07
N SER A 474 -2.32 -31.33 7.26
CA SER A 474 -2.59 -32.75 7.46
C SER A 474 -3.50 -33.01 8.65
N PHE A 475 -4.29 -34.08 8.58
CA PHE A 475 -5.27 -34.47 9.60
C PHE A 475 -5.07 -35.93 10.01
N TYR A 476 -4.94 -36.14 11.31
CA TYR A 476 -4.73 -37.44 11.93
C TYR A 476 -5.89 -37.78 12.87
N HIS A 477 -6.17 -39.07 13.03
CA HIS A 477 -7.02 -39.58 14.09
C HIS A 477 -6.33 -40.80 14.70
N LYS A 478 -5.98 -40.71 16.00
CA LYS A 478 -5.24 -41.77 16.71
C LYS A 478 -4.01 -42.25 15.94
N ASP A 479 -3.19 -41.29 15.48
CA ASP A 479 -1.95 -41.47 14.69
C ASP A 479 -2.13 -42.00 13.26
N GLU A 480 -3.36 -42.30 12.82
CA GLU A 480 -3.66 -42.63 11.43
C GLU A 480 -3.89 -41.34 10.62
N LEU A 481 -3.13 -41.13 9.55
CA LEU A 481 -3.33 -40.01 8.61
C LEU A 481 -4.62 -40.24 7.80
N LEU A 482 -5.54 -39.27 7.80
CA LEU A 482 -6.85 -39.40 7.16
C LEU A 482 -7.11 -38.38 6.05
N ALA A 483 -6.49 -37.21 6.11
CA ALA A 483 -6.56 -36.26 5.01
C ALA A 483 -5.32 -35.37 4.94
N VAL A 484 -5.00 -34.92 3.75
CA VAL A 484 -3.99 -33.86 3.51
C VAL A 484 -4.54 -32.85 2.53
N ILE A 485 -4.10 -31.60 2.66
CA ILE A 485 -4.44 -30.51 1.76
C ILE A 485 -3.13 -29.95 1.23
N GLU A 486 -3.01 -29.87 -0.08
CA GLU A 486 -1.95 -29.13 -0.77
C GLU A 486 -2.54 -27.87 -1.38
N ILE A 487 -1.97 -26.72 -1.04
CA ILE A 487 -2.40 -25.41 -1.50
C ILE A 487 -1.36 -24.90 -2.51
N LYS A 488 -1.76 -24.87 -3.78
CA LYS A 488 -0.96 -24.31 -4.87
C LYS A 488 -1.67 -23.08 -5.42
N GLY A 489 -1.49 -21.97 -4.70
CA GLY A 489 -1.98 -20.66 -5.12
C GLY A 489 -1.35 -20.13 -6.41
N GLY A 490 -0.37 -20.85 -6.96
CA GLY A 490 0.11 -20.63 -8.31
C GLY A 490 -1.06 -20.55 -9.29
N THR A 491 -1.00 -19.50 -10.08
CA THR A 491 -2.13 -19.11 -10.87
C THR A 491 -1.96 -19.48 -12.32
N ASP A 492 -0.75 -19.81 -12.79
CA ASP A 492 -0.40 -20.07 -14.17
C ASP A 492 -0.82 -21.41 -14.80
N ALA A 493 -1.54 -21.37 -15.92
CA ALA A 493 -1.90 -22.59 -16.66
C ALA A 493 -0.71 -23.47 -17.08
N ALA A 494 0.46 -22.89 -17.38
CA ALA A 494 1.62 -23.63 -17.90
C ALA A 494 2.31 -24.50 -16.83
N GLY A 495 2.50 -23.94 -15.63
CA GLY A 495 3.07 -24.60 -14.46
C GLY A 495 2.05 -25.36 -13.62
N ALA A 496 0.77 -25.40 -14.02
CA ALA A 496 -0.27 -26.17 -13.36
C ALA A 496 0.13 -27.65 -13.16
N LEU A 497 0.73 -28.27 -14.19
CA LEU A 497 1.23 -29.66 -14.10
C LEU A 497 2.48 -29.80 -13.23
N GLU A 498 3.36 -28.81 -13.20
CA GLU A 498 4.55 -28.84 -12.37
C GLU A 498 4.18 -28.70 -10.89
N ARG A 499 3.30 -27.75 -10.57
CA ARG A 499 2.76 -27.54 -9.22
C ARG A 499 1.99 -28.76 -8.73
N TYR A 500 1.22 -29.37 -9.63
CA TYR A 500 0.61 -30.65 -9.34
C TYR A 500 1.66 -31.74 -9.14
N GLY A 501 2.69 -31.81 -9.97
CA GLY A 501 3.84 -32.72 -9.81
C GLY A 501 4.52 -32.58 -8.45
N ALA A 502 4.73 -31.36 -7.96
CA ALA A 502 5.24 -31.13 -6.61
C ALA A 502 4.28 -31.70 -5.54
N ALA A 503 2.98 -31.43 -5.66
CA ALA A 503 1.98 -31.98 -4.76
C ALA A 503 1.86 -33.52 -4.84
N THR A 504 2.09 -34.13 -6.01
CA THR A 504 1.95 -35.60 -6.17
C THR A 504 2.91 -36.38 -5.29
N LYS A 505 4.09 -35.84 -4.98
CA LYS A 505 5.04 -36.48 -4.07
C LYS A 505 4.50 -36.58 -2.65
N SER A 506 3.93 -35.48 -2.16
CA SER A 506 3.23 -35.38 -0.88
C SER A 506 2.03 -36.35 -0.84
N PHE A 507 1.24 -36.38 -1.91
CA PHE A 507 0.07 -37.27 -2.04
C PHE A 507 0.42 -38.76 -2.13
N GLN A 508 1.55 -39.12 -2.75
CA GLN A 508 2.03 -40.50 -2.76
C GLN A 508 2.47 -40.93 -1.37
N HIS A 509 3.26 -40.09 -0.69
CA HIS A 509 3.68 -40.36 0.69
C HIS A 509 2.49 -40.48 1.66
N SER A 510 1.45 -39.66 1.50
CA SER A 510 0.26 -39.74 2.37
C SER A 510 -0.50 -41.06 2.19
N LEU A 511 -0.64 -41.55 0.96
CA LEU A 511 -1.29 -42.84 0.65
C LEU A 511 -0.45 -44.06 1.05
N GLU A 512 0.88 -43.94 1.00
CA GLU A 512 1.80 -44.94 1.55
C GLU A 512 1.70 -45.01 3.07
N ALA A 513 1.60 -43.86 3.74
CA ALA A 513 1.42 -43.77 5.18
C ALA A 513 0.03 -44.29 5.62
N SER A 514 -1.01 -44.04 4.83
CA SER A 514 -2.37 -44.50 5.10
C SER A 514 -3.19 -44.63 3.82
N LYS A 515 -3.62 -45.86 3.50
CA LYS A 515 -4.53 -46.13 2.36
C LYS A 515 -5.92 -45.51 2.51
N ARG A 516 -6.25 -45.00 3.70
CA ARG A 516 -7.52 -44.31 3.99
C ARG A 516 -7.38 -42.79 3.90
N CYS A 517 -6.17 -42.28 3.68
CA CYS A 517 -5.92 -40.86 3.50
C CYS A 517 -6.62 -40.34 2.24
N ARG A 518 -7.26 -39.18 2.35
CA ARG A 518 -7.85 -38.44 1.24
C ARG A 518 -7.06 -37.18 0.97
N ASN A 519 -6.62 -37.03 -0.28
CA ASN A 519 -5.80 -35.92 -0.69
C ASN A 519 -6.66 -34.84 -1.35
N PHE A 520 -6.62 -33.63 -0.84
CA PHE A 520 -7.32 -32.47 -1.40
C PHE A 520 -6.32 -31.54 -2.08
N TYR A 521 -6.64 -31.13 -3.30
CA TYR A 521 -5.79 -30.23 -4.08
C TYR A 521 -6.48 -28.88 -4.29
N LEU A 522 -5.90 -27.83 -3.73
CA LEU A 522 -6.40 -26.47 -3.87
C LEU A 522 -5.48 -25.76 -4.85
N ALA A 523 -6.00 -25.32 -5.99
CA ALA A 523 -5.21 -24.61 -6.98
C ALA A 523 -5.95 -23.37 -7.46
N ALA A 524 -5.21 -22.35 -7.91
CA ALA A 524 -5.84 -21.14 -8.43
C ALA A 524 -6.07 -21.18 -9.95
N VAL A 525 -5.66 -22.27 -10.63
CA VAL A 525 -5.99 -22.56 -12.03
C VAL A 525 -6.11 -24.06 -12.28
N PHE A 526 -7.15 -24.41 -13.02
CA PHE A 526 -7.41 -25.73 -13.58
C PHE A 526 -7.29 -25.71 -15.10
N THR A 527 -6.45 -26.61 -15.59
CA THR A 527 -6.14 -26.79 -17.00
C THR A 527 -6.73 -28.13 -17.45
N PRO A 528 -7.25 -28.28 -18.69
CA PRO A 528 -7.78 -29.56 -19.16
C PRO A 528 -6.78 -30.72 -19.03
N GLU A 529 -5.49 -30.40 -19.18
CA GLU A 529 -4.42 -31.37 -19.03
C GLU A 529 -4.16 -31.74 -17.56
N LEU A 530 -4.21 -30.76 -16.66
CA LEU A 530 -4.11 -30.98 -15.22
C LEU A 530 -5.27 -31.85 -14.75
N GLU A 531 -6.50 -31.51 -15.12
CA GLU A 531 -7.69 -32.29 -14.79
C GLU A 531 -7.57 -33.73 -15.30
N ARG A 532 -7.10 -33.93 -16.54
CA ARG A 532 -6.83 -35.25 -17.09
C ARG A 532 -5.79 -36.01 -16.28
N ARG A 533 -4.65 -35.37 -15.95
CA ARG A 533 -3.58 -36.00 -15.17
C ARG A 533 -4.05 -36.41 -13.78
N MET A 534 -4.81 -35.56 -13.10
CA MET A 534 -5.40 -35.84 -11.80
C MET A 534 -6.37 -37.01 -11.85
N ASN A 535 -7.21 -37.07 -12.90
CA ASN A 535 -8.13 -38.18 -13.11
C ASN A 535 -7.40 -39.50 -13.42
N ASP A 536 -6.27 -39.43 -14.12
CA ASP A 536 -5.47 -40.60 -14.53
C ASP A 536 -4.73 -41.24 -13.35
N ASP A 537 -4.06 -40.45 -12.51
CA ASP A 537 -3.27 -40.97 -11.38
C ASP A 537 -4.11 -41.30 -10.14
N ARG A 538 -5.31 -40.72 -10.03
CA ARG A 538 -6.27 -40.91 -8.92
C ARG A 538 -5.65 -40.62 -7.55
N LEU A 539 -4.65 -39.73 -7.51
CA LEU A 539 -4.02 -39.32 -6.27
C LEU A 539 -4.86 -38.31 -5.51
N VAL A 540 -5.74 -37.56 -6.18
CA VAL A 540 -6.60 -36.53 -5.60
C VAL A 540 -8.02 -37.05 -5.41
N GLU A 541 -8.54 -36.89 -4.20
CA GLU A 541 -9.96 -37.16 -3.89
C GLU A 541 -10.86 -36.09 -4.52
N LYS A 542 -10.55 -34.82 -4.26
CA LYS A 542 -11.29 -33.68 -4.80
C LYS A 542 -10.40 -32.44 -4.87
N ALA A 543 -10.70 -31.59 -5.84
CA ALA A 543 -9.96 -30.36 -6.09
C ALA A 543 -10.87 -29.14 -6.06
N PHE A 544 -10.33 -28.00 -5.66
CA PHE A 544 -11.07 -26.75 -5.52
C PHE A 544 -10.27 -25.58 -6.04
N ASP A 545 -10.98 -24.62 -6.64
CA ASP A 545 -10.40 -23.34 -7.03
C ASP A 545 -10.24 -22.44 -5.81
N ILE A 546 -9.01 -21.98 -5.58
CA ILE A 546 -8.66 -21.09 -4.47
C ILE A 546 -9.41 -19.76 -4.58
N ILE A 547 -9.55 -19.22 -5.78
CA ILE A 547 -10.25 -17.94 -6.01
C ILE A 547 -11.73 -18.12 -5.67
N ASP A 548 -12.34 -19.21 -6.10
CA ASP A 548 -13.74 -19.49 -5.81
C ASP A 548 -13.96 -19.75 -4.31
N ILE A 549 -13.03 -20.42 -3.61
CA ILE A 549 -13.08 -20.55 -2.14
C ILE A 549 -13.05 -19.17 -1.45
N LEU A 550 -12.29 -18.21 -1.98
CA LEU A 550 -12.18 -16.87 -1.40
C LEU A 550 -13.42 -16.01 -1.69
N ASP A 551 -13.96 -16.11 -2.90
CA ASP A 551 -15.00 -15.23 -3.42
C ASP A 551 -16.42 -15.77 -3.23
N GLU A 552 -16.63 -17.08 -3.34
CA GLU A 552 -17.94 -17.74 -3.36
C GLU A 552 -18.22 -18.50 -2.04
N PRO A 553 -19.15 -18.01 -1.19
CA PRO A 553 -19.51 -18.69 0.05
C PRO A 553 -19.96 -20.14 -0.13
N GLU A 554 -20.63 -20.45 -1.24
CA GLU A 554 -21.13 -21.78 -1.57
C GLU A 554 -19.99 -22.76 -1.86
N VAL A 555 -19.03 -22.38 -2.71
CA VAL A 555 -17.85 -23.21 -3.02
C VAL A 555 -17.00 -23.42 -1.78
N ARG A 556 -16.81 -22.35 -0.98
CA ARG A 556 -16.14 -22.45 0.32
C ARG A 556 -16.85 -23.43 1.26
N SER A 557 -18.17 -23.38 1.34
CA SER A 557 -18.97 -24.32 2.16
C SER A 557 -18.86 -25.75 1.64
N GLU A 558 -18.83 -25.96 0.33
CA GLU A 558 -18.64 -27.27 -0.29
C GLU A 558 -17.26 -27.84 0.06
N PHE A 559 -16.21 -27.04 -0.12
CA PHE A 559 -14.84 -27.42 0.25
C PHE A 559 -14.76 -27.92 1.69
N PHE A 560 -15.29 -27.13 2.61
CA PHE A 560 -15.27 -27.51 4.02
C PHE A 560 -16.14 -28.74 4.32
N THR A 561 -17.28 -28.90 3.64
CA THR A 561 -18.12 -30.10 3.79
C THR A 561 -17.36 -31.36 3.35
N GLU A 562 -16.62 -31.29 2.25
CA GLU A 562 -15.85 -32.42 1.73
C GLU A 562 -14.72 -32.84 2.66
N VAL A 563 -13.96 -31.87 3.19
CA VAL A 563 -12.90 -32.14 4.15
C VAL A 563 -13.49 -32.64 5.48
N PHE A 564 -14.40 -31.90 6.08
CA PHE A 564 -14.74 -32.12 7.49
C PHE A 564 -15.94 -33.04 7.71
N HIS A 565 -16.91 -33.08 6.81
CA HIS A 565 -18.04 -34.01 6.91
C HIS A 565 -17.76 -35.32 6.18
N HIS A 566 -17.29 -35.28 4.93
CA HIS A 566 -17.13 -36.51 4.13
C HIS A 566 -15.83 -37.27 4.41
N ALA A 567 -14.69 -36.58 4.43
CA ALA A 567 -13.39 -37.22 4.68
C ALA A 567 -13.17 -37.53 6.15
N LEU A 568 -13.29 -36.51 7.02
CA LEU A 568 -12.97 -36.66 8.44
C LEU A 568 -14.16 -37.12 9.30
N ARG A 569 -15.41 -36.95 8.82
CA ARG A 569 -16.64 -37.28 9.59
C ARG A 569 -16.69 -36.62 10.97
N LEU A 570 -16.17 -35.39 11.02
CA LEU A 570 -16.11 -34.55 12.22
C LEU A 570 -17.45 -33.87 12.50
N LEU A 571 -18.20 -33.53 11.46
CA LEU A 571 -19.57 -33.01 11.54
C LEU A 571 -20.60 -34.12 11.69
#